data_AF-K0ILT0-F1
#
_entry.id   AF-K0ILT0-F1
#
_cell.length_a   1.000
_cell.length_b   1.000
_cell.length_c   1.000
_cell.angle_alpha   90.00
_cell.angle_beta   90.00
_cell.angle_gamma   90.00
#
_symmetry.space_group_name_H-M   'P 1'
#
loop_
_entity.id
_entity.type
_entity.pdbx_description
1 polymer ?
#
loop_
_entity_poly.entity_id
_entity_poly.type
_entity_poly.pdbx_seq_one_letter_code
_entity_poly.pdbx_strand_id
1 'polypeptide(L)'
;MVKGNIKKHQDLNLAVEVYYTEPPIYHVGVMEGEAKEKGIKYSTAKATYNKFPREIINGNWNENDGFIKTIFEKDSGKIIGGLVSVEEADNIIHMIMVAMRAGLTTFDLGNLPFFHPSLAEGVSYASLH
;
A
#
# COMPACT_ATOMS: atom_id res chain seq x y z
N MET A 1 15.12 -38.32 -0.11
CA MET A 1 13.79 -38.29 -0.74
C MET A 1 13.08 -37.02 -0.30
N VAL A 2 13.17 -35.92 -1.06
CA VAL A 2 12.31 -34.74 -0.88
C VAL A 2 11.41 -34.68 -2.11
N LYS A 3 10.12 -34.75 -1.84
CA LYS A 3 9.04 -34.91 -2.80
C LYS A 3 8.84 -33.63 -3.63
N GLY A 4 8.63 -33.83 -4.93
CA GLY A 4 7.62 -33.10 -5.70
C GLY A 4 8.06 -31.79 -6.34
N ASN A 5 7.98 -31.73 -7.66
CA ASN A 5 7.84 -30.48 -8.41
C ASN A 5 6.65 -29.69 -7.85
N ILE A 6 6.91 -28.71 -6.97
CA ILE A 6 5.93 -27.70 -6.61
C ILE A 6 5.76 -26.81 -7.84
N LYS A 7 4.68 -27.01 -8.60
CA LYS A 7 4.26 -26.01 -9.59
C LYS A 7 3.93 -24.74 -8.81
N LYS A 8 4.84 -23.76 -8.82
CA LYS A 8 4.55 -22.41 -8.29
C LYS A 8 3.47 -21.80 -9.16
N HIS A 9 2.26 -21.67 -8.63
CA HIS A 9 1.25 -20.78 -9.20
C HIS A 9 1.41 -19.44 -8.50
N GLN A 10 1.75 -18.39 -9.24
CA GLN A 10 1.82 -17.03 -8.71
C GLN A 10 0.40 -16.49 -8.53
N ASP A 11 0.14 -15.83 -7.41
CA ASP A 11 -1.13 -15.13 -7.17
C ASP A 11 -1.11 -13.82 -7.98
N LEU A 12 -1.79 -13.82 -9.11
CA LEU A 12 -1.78 -12.68 -10.04
C LEU A 12 -2.52 -11.46 -9.48
N ASN A 13 -3.32 -11.60 -8.43
CA ASN A 13 -3.91 -10.45 -7.73
C ASN A 13 -2.85 -9.60 -7.00
N LEU A 14 -1.63 -10.11 -6.85
CA LEU A 14 -0.49 -9.44 -6.25
C LEU A 14 0.54 -8.98 -7.30
N ALA A 15 0.18 -9.00 -8.58
CA ALA A 15 1.03 -8.41 -9.61
C ALA A 15 1.19 -6.91 -9.34
N VAL A 16 2.44 -6.43 -9.42
CA VAL A 16 2.77 -5.02 -9.20
C VAL A 16 3.04 -4.35 -10.54
N GLU A 17 2.41 -3.22 -10.76
CA GLU A 17 2.72 -2.30 -11.83
C GLU A 17 3.70 -1.24 -11.32
N VAL A 18 4.80 -1.04 -12.05
CA VAL A 18 5.91 -0.20 -11.62
C VAL A 18 6.22 0.84 -12.68
N TYR A 19 6.30 2.09 -12.26
CA TYR A 19 6.68 3.23 -13.08
C TYR A 19 7.87 3.93 -12.41
N TYR A 20 9.03 3.92 -13.08
CA TYR A 20 10.28 4.51 -12.58
C TYR A 20 10.33 6.02 -12.84
N THR A 21 9.40 6.75 -12.22
CA THR A 21 9.41 8.22 -12.11
C THR A 21 10.23 8.68 -10.91
N GLU A 22 10.33 9.99 -10.68
CA GLU A 22 10.96 10.58 -9.49
C GLU A 22 9.91 11.40 -8.70
N PRO A 23 9.41 10.92 -7.54
CA PRO A 23 9.63 9.58 -6.98
C PRO A 23 8.93 8.47 -7.81
N PRO A 24 9.35 7.20 -7.64
CA PRO A 24 8.74 6.06 -8.34
C PRO A 24 7.28 5.83 -7.96
N ILE A 25 6.44 5.41 -8.91
CA ILE A 25 5.03 5.09 -8.68
C ILE A 25 4.80 3.58 -8.81
N TYR A 26 4.32 2.94 -7.74
CA TYR A 26 4.10 1.50 -7.67
C TYR A 26 2.63 1.24 -7.30
N HIS A 27 2.00 0.30 -7.99
CA HIS A 27 0.59 -0.07 -7.81
C HIS A 27 0.46 -1.59 -7.66
N VAL A 28 -0.41 -2.04 -6.76
CA VAL A 28 -0.77 -3.45 -6.60
C VAL A 28 -2.27 -3.60 -6.36
N GLY A 29 -2.85 -4.67 -6.89
CA GLY A 29 -4.23 -5.04 -6.63
C GLY A 29 -5.23 -4.22 -7.45
N VAL A 30 -6.38 -3.95 -6.84
CA VAL A 30 -7.50 -3.29 -7.51
C VAL A 30 -7.35 -1.78 -7.48
N MET A 31 -7.47 -1.12 -8.64
CA MET A 31 -7.60 0.34 -8.72
C MET A 31 -9.03 0.83 -8.50
N GLU A 32 -9.19 2.10 -8.14
CA GLU A 32 -10.52 2.72 -7.95
C GLU A 32 -11.44 2.66 -9.17
N GLY A 33 -10.85 2.79 -10.38
CA GLY A 33 -11.58 2.66 -11.64
C GLY A 33 -12.08 1.22 -11.84
N GLU A 34 -11.19 0.26 -11.66
CA GLU A 34 -11.51 -1.17 -11.73
C GLU A 34 -12.55 -1.59 -10.67
N ALA A 35 -12.43 -1.07 -9.44
CA ALA A 35 -13.39 -1.34 -8.37
C ALA A 35 -14.79 -0.81 -8.71
N LYS A 36 -14.88 0.38 -9.33
CA LYS A 36 -16.14 0.95 -9.81
C LYS A 36 -16.74 0.08 -10.93
N GLU A 37 -15.94 -0.32 -11.90
CA GLU A 37 -16.37 -1.17 -13.02
C GLU A 37 -16.85 -2.55 -12.55
N LYS A 38 -16.18 -3.14 -11.56
CA LYS A 38 -16.54 -4.43 -10.97
C LYS A 38 -17.65 -4.36 -9.92
N GLY A 39 -18.16 -3.17 -9.59
CA GLY A 39 -19.19 -2.99 -8.57
C GLY A 39 -18.73 -3.32 -7.13
N ILE A 40 -17.43 -3.27 -6.87
CA ILE A 40 -16.86 -3.53 -5.54
C ILE A 40 -17.17 -2.33 -4.63
N LYS A 41 -17.75 -2.58 -3.46
CA LYS A 41 -17.91 -1.54 -2.44
C LYS A 41 -16.57 -1.29 -1.75
N TYR A 42 -15.87 -0.24 -2.16
CA TYR A 42 -14.58 0.12 -1.60
C TYR A 42 -14.57 1.50 -0.95
N SER A 43 -13.59 1.69 -0.08
CA SER A 43 -13.14 2.99 0.43
C SER A 43 -11.63 3.10 0.22
N THR A 44 -11.09 4.31 0.36
CA THR A 44 -9.66 4.56 0.21
C THR A 44 -9.16 5.47 1.32
N ALA A 45 -7.92 5.26 1.74
CA ALA A 45 -7.21 6.12 2.67
C ALA A 45 -5.92 6.61 2.00
N LYS A 46 -5.58 7.90 2.15
CA LYS A 46 -4.41 8.53 1.50
C LYS A 46 -3.67 9.41 2.48
N ALA A 47 -2.36 9.18 2.60
CA ALA A 47 -1.45 10.03 3.32
C ALA A 47 -0.35 10.54 2.39
N THR A 48 0.01 11.80 2.57
CA THR A 48 1.00 12.56 1.79
C THR A 48 2.18 12.95 2.67
N TYR A 49 3.29 13.39 2.08
CA TYR A 49 4.52 13.73 2.81
C TYR A 49 4.36 14.72 3.96
N ASN A 50 3.40 15.65 3.91
CA ASN A 50 3.07 16.54 5.03
C ASN A 50 2.54 15.83 6.29
N LYS A 51 2.25 14.53 6.20
CA LYS A 51 1.88 13.67 7.33
C LYS A 51 3.00 12.71 7.73
N PHE A 52 4.15 12.69 7.05
CA PHE A 52 5.25 11.75 7.29
C PHE A 52 6.36 12.45 8.07
N PRO A 53 6.51 12.19 9.38
CA PRO A 53 7.49 12.87 10.24
C PRO A 53 8.92 12.81 9.70
N ARG A 54 9.35 11.66 9.17
CA ARG A 54 10.67 11.50 8.53
C ARG A 54 10.86 12.47 7.37
N GLU A 55 9.86 12.60 6.49
CA GLU A 55 9.93 13.47 5.31
C GLU A 55 9.91 14.95 5.70
N ILE A 56 9.08 15.31 6.68
CA ILE A 56 9.04 16.68 7.22
C ILE A 56 10.42 17.08 7.76
N ILE A 57 11.09 16.18 8.51
CA ILE A 57 12.46 16.41 9.02
C ILE A 57 13.47 16.58 7.88
N ASN A 58 13.29 15.83 6.78
CA ASN A 58 14.13 15.91 5.60
C ASN A 58 13.85 17.14 4.72
N GLY A 59 12.87 17.98 5.09
CA GLY A 59 12.47 19.17 4.32
C GLY A 59 11.44 18.89 3.22
N ASN A 60 10.91 17.68 3.15
CA ASN A 60 9.90 17.25 2.19
C ASN A 60 8.50 17.36 2.84
N TRP A 61 7.83 18.50 2.68
CA TRP A 61 6.49 18.74 3.27
C TRP A 61 5.39 19.02 2.25
N ASN A 62 5.70 19.11 0.96
CA ASN A 62 4.69 19.39 -0.06
C ASN A 62 3.82 18.15 -0.31
N GLU A 63 2.50 18.33 -0.31
CA GLU A 63 1.53 17.25 -0.49
C GLU A 63 1.63 16.56 -1.86
N ASN A 64 2.22 17.24 -2.84
CA ASN A 64 2.38 16.74 -4.21
C ASN A 64 3.65 15.92 -4.42
N ASP A 65 4.59 15.93 -3.47
CA ASP A 65 5.91 15.34 -3.66
C ASP A 65 5.92 13.83 -3.36
N GLY A 66 4.92 13.32 -2.66
CA GLY A 66 4.79 11.89 -2.43
C GLY A 66 3.57 11.49 -1.62
N PHE A 67 3.14 10.25 -1.80
CA PHE A 67 1.96 9.70 -1.13
C PHE A 67 1.96 8.18 -1.00
N ILE A 68 1.17 7.70 -0.06
CA ILE A 68 0.77 6.30 0.10
C ILE A 68 -0.76 6.30 0.11
N LYS A 69 -1.37 5.46 -0.73
CA LYS A 69 -2.82 5.26 -0.79
C LYS A 69 -3.13 3.78 -0.66
N THR A 70 -4.07 3.42 0.22
CA THR A 70 -4.63 2.07 0.30
C THR A 70 -6.07 2.05 -0.21
N ILE A 71 -6.48 0.91 -0.76
CA ILE A 71 -7.83 0.64 -1.25
C ILE A 71 -8.33 -0.58 -0.50
N PHE A 72 -9.52 -0.50 0.09
CA PHE A 72 -10.06 -1.55 0.95
C PHE A 72 -11.57 -1.72 0.78
N GLU A 73 -12.07 -2.93 1.02
CA GLU A 73 -13.50 -3.21 1.01
C GLU A 73 -14.20 -2.48 2.17
N LYS A 74 -15.36 -1.86 1.89
CA LYS A 74 -16.13 -1.13 2.91
C LYS A 74 -16.65 -2.02 4.03
N ASP A 75 -17.10 -3.22 3.67
CA ASP A 75 -17.81 -4.10 4.60
C ASP A 75 -16.84 -4.87 5.49
N SER A 76 -15.70 -5.30 4.94
CA SER A 76 -14.72 -6.14 5.65
C SER A 76 -13.51 -5.36 6.17
N GLY A 77 -13.23 -4.17 5.63
CA GLY A 77 -12.01 -3.42 5.89
C GLY A 77 -10.75 -4.03 5.28
N LYS A 78 -10.85 -5.15 4.54
CA LYS A 78 -9.69 -5.84 3.95
C LYS A 78 -9.06 -5.01 2.86
N ILE A 79 -7.74 -4.98 2.86
CA ILE A 79 -6.95 -4.29 1.84
C ILE A 79 -7.01 -5.10 0.55
N ILE A 80 -7.41 -4.45 -0.53
CA ILE A 80 -7.57 -5.04 -1.87
C ILE A 80 -6.67 -4.36 -2.92
N GLY A 81 -5.97 -3.30 -2.55
CA GLY A 81 -4.98 -2.66 -3.41
C GLY A 81 -4.25 -1.52 -2.72
N GLY A 82 -3.23 -1.00 -3.40
CA GLY A 82 -2.48 0.15 -2.95
C GLY A 82 -1.73 0.83 -4.08
N LEU A 83 -1.54 2.13 -3.94
CA LEU A 83 -0.81 3.00 -4.86
C LEU A 83 0.14 3.86 -4.05
N VAL A 84 1.42 3.79 -4.37
CA VAL A 84 2.48 4.47 -3.62
C VAL A 84 3.38 5.25 -4.55
N SER A 85 3.82 6.42 -4.10
CA SER A 85 4.73 7.31 -4.81
C SER A 85 5.66 7.95 -3.80
N VAL A 86 6.76 7.26 -3.44
CA VAL A 86 7.73 7.67 -2.41
C VAL A 86 9.13 7.16 -2.76
N GLU A 87 10.19 7.66 -2.11
CA GLU A 87 11.58 7.24 -2.41
C GLU A 87 11.80 5.71 -2.26
N GLU A 88 11.22 5.07 -1.24
CA GLU A 88 11.30 3.62 -1.00
C GLU A 88 10.00 2.89 -1.38
N ALA A 89 9.41 3.23 -2.54
CA ALA A 89 8.13 2.69 -3.03
C ALA A 89 8.11 1.16 -3.12
N ASP A 90 9.25 0.53 -3.41
CA ASP A 90 9.47 -0.91 -3.44
C ASP A 90 9.20 -1.57 -2.08
N ASN A 91 9.77 -1.01 -1.00
CA ASN A 91 9.55 -1.51 0.35
C ASN A 91 8.10 -1.31 0.79
N ILE A 92 7.51 -0.15 0.49
CA ILE A 92 6.13 0.14 0.88
C ILE A 92 5.14 -0.77 0.14
N ILE A 93 5.27 -0.94 -1.17
CA ILE A 93 4.32 -1.77 -1.93
C ILE A 93 4.39 -3.23 -1.48
N HIS A 94 5.57 -3.73 -1.13
CA HIS A 94 5.73 -5.10 -0.64
C HIS A 94 5.03 -5.31 0.71
N MET A 95 4.99 -4.32 1.59
CA MET A 95 4.18 -4.40 2.81
C MET A 95 2.68 -4.50 2.49
N ILE A 96 2.20 -3.71 1.53
CA ILE A 96 0.79 -3.77 1.09
C ILE A 96 0.47 -5.13 0.46
N MET A 97 1.37 -5.68 -0.36
CA MET A 97 1.24 -7.04 -0.92
C MET A 97 1.11 -8.10 0.17
N VAL A 98 1.95 -8.03 1.21
CA VAL A 98 1.90 -8.98 2.33
C VAL A 98 0.58 -8.83 3.08
N ALA A 99 0.14 -7.59 3.32
CA ALA A 99 -1.14 -7.32 3.98
C ALA A 99 -2.32 -7.88 3.19
N MET A 100 -2.36 -7.66 1.87
CA MET A 100 -3.37 -8.24 0.96
C MET A 100 -3.34 -9.77 1.01
N ARG A 101 -2.14 -10.37 0.90
CA ARG A 101 -1.96 -11.83 0.92
C ARG A 101 -2.43 -12.46 2.22
N ALA A 102 -2.19 -11.78 3.34
CA ALA A 102 -2.62 -12.21 4.67
C ALA A 102 -4.09 -11.87 4.96
N GLY A 103 -4.76 -11.10 4.09
CA GLY A 103 -6.14 -10.67 4.29
C GLY A 103 -6.30 -9.69 5.45
N LEU A 104 -5.26 -8.89 5.72
CA LEU A 104 -5.28 -7.87 6.77
C LEU A 104 -6.22 -6.73 6.41
N THR A 105 -6.78 -6.13 7.45
CA THR A 105 -7.63 -4.96 7.35
C THR A 105 -6.82 -3.67 7.50
N THR A 106 -7.43 -2.55 7.15
CA THR A 106 -6.87 -1.23 7.43
C THR A 106 -6.70 -0.97 8.93
N PHE A 107 -7.56 -1.54 9.77
CA PHE A 107 -7.41 -1.46 11.22
C PHE A 107 -6.16 -2.21 11.70
N ASP A 108 -5.87 -3.37 11.12
CA ASP A 108 -4.67 -4.15 11.47
C ASP A 108 -3.41 -3.35 11.17
N LEU A 109 -3.29 -2.77 9.96
CA LEU A 109 -2.13 -1.95 9.60
C LEU A 109 -2.06 -0.63 10.36
N GLY A 110 -3.21 0.00 10.58
CA GLY A 110 -3.31 1.28 11.28
C GLY A 110 -2.82 1.22 12.73
N ASN A 111 -3.04 0.09 13.42
CA ASN A 111 -2.69 -0.07 14.83
C ASN A 111 -1.34 -0.75 15.09
N LEU A 112 -0.54 -0.99 14.05
CA LEU A 112 0.83 -1.50 14.25
C LEU A 112 1.72 -0.41 14.88
N PRO A 113 2.56 -0.77 15.87
CA PRO A 113 3.50 0.17 16.49
C PRO A 113 4.72 0.37 15.58
N PHE A 114 4.56 1.14 14.50
CA PHE A 114 5.66 1.52 13.64
C PHE A 114 6.72 2.30 14.41
N PHE A 115 7.99 2.09 14.05
CA PHE A 115 9.09 2.88 14.61
C PHE A 115 9.00 4.32 14.10
N HIS A 116 9.17 5.28 15.01
CA HIS A 116 9.06 6.71 14.70
C HIS A 116 10.42 7.41 14.84
N PRO A 117 10.80 8.31 13.93
CA PRO A 117 10.16 8.56 12.63
C PRO A 117 10.62 7.51 11.59
N SER A 118 9.71 7.03 10.74
CA SER A 118 10.06 6.17 9.60
C SER A 118 9.11 6.37 8.43
N LEU A 119 9.57 6.09 7.20
CA LEU A 119 8.67 6.18 6.04
C LEU A 119 7.55 5.13 6.10
N ALA A 120 7.86 3.95 6.67
CA ALA A 120 6.92 2.86 6.83
C ALA A 120 5.71 3.23 7.71
N GLU A 121 5.87 4.15 8.67
CA GLU A 121 4.76 4.65 9.48
C GLU A 121 3.68 5.35 8.63
N GLY A 122 4.05 5.83 7.44
CA GLY A 122 3.13 6.35 6.43
C GLY A 122 2.05 5.35 5.99
N VAL A 123 2.30 4.04 6.08
CA VAL A 123 1.29 3.00 5.82
C VAL A 123 0.17 3.04 6.86
N SER A 124 0.49 3.27 8.14
CA SER A 124 -0.52 3.41 9.19
C SER A 124 -1.38 4.65 8.93
N TYR A 125 -0.77 5.78 8.60
CA TYR A 125 -1.51 7.00 8.24
C TYR A 125 -2.39 6.83 7.00
N ALA A 126 -1.93 6.05 6.01
CA ALA A 126 -2.68 5.68 4.82
C ALA A 126 -3.65 4.50 5.05
N SER A 127 -3.86 4.05 6.29
CA SER A 127 -4.82 3.01 6.66
C SER A 127 -5.93 3.53 7.58
N LEU A 128 -5.64 4.52 8.43
CA LEU A 128 -6.61 5.07 9.39
C LEU A 128 -7.48 6.22 8.84
N HIS A 129 -7.12 6.82 7.69
CA HIS A 129 -7.73 8.06 7.17
C HIS A 129 -7.94 8.07 5.65
#